data_AF-A0A4U5N538-F1
#
_entry.id   AF-A0A4U5N538-F1
#
_cell.length_a   1.000
_cell.length_b   1.000
_cell.length_c   1.000
_cell.angle_alpha   90.00
_cell.angle_beta   90.00
_cell.angle_gamma   90.00
#
_symmetry.space_group_name_H-M   'P 1'
#
loop_
_entity.id
_entity.type
_entity.pdbx_description
1 polymer ?
#
loop_
_entity_poly.entity_id
_entity_poly.type
_entity_poly.pdbx_seq_one_letter_code
_entity_poly.pdbx_strand_id
1 'polypeptide(L)'
;MERVVALIDMDCFYAQVEQRLCPDLWGKPVAVVQNGVFRGGGIIALSYEARDKGVKRGMFGDEATKKCPDLHLAKVPVGEHADKADLTRYREASGEVFAVLFNFDERIVVERASIDEAFLDLTQMVDSILREDDDVVDRLMEGAEEFFPTTHISTGKDKSDNEEYDRSRGLMEWLGNECRNDLMQVGGSC
;
A
#
# COMPACT_ATOMS: atom_id res chain seq x y z
N MET A 1 -6.63 -8.38 25.34
CA MET A 1 -6.70 -7.44 24.21
C MET A 1 -7.26 -8.17 22.99
N GLU A 2 -8.04 -7.49 22.16
CA GLU A 2 -8.49 -8.02 20.86
C GLU A 2 -7.32 -8.14 19.88
N ARG A 3 -7.46 -8.97 18.84
CA ARG A 3 -6.39 -9.17 17.84
C ARG A 3 -6.28 -7.93 16.95
N VAL A 4 -5.07 -7.42 16.78
CA VAL A 4 -4.77 -6.32 15.85
C VAL A 4 -4.07 -6.88 14.63
N VAL A 5 -4.76 -6.87 13.48
CA VAL A 5 -4.21 -7.36 12.21
C VAL A 5 -4.18 -6.21 11.21
N ALA A 6 -3.03 -5.97 10.59
CA ALA A 6 -2.87 -5.04 9.49
C ALA A 6 -2.69 -5.80 8.16
N LEU A 7 -3.22 -5.24 7.07
CA LEU A 7 -2.86 -5.62 5.72
C LEU A 7 -1.92 -4.56 5.17
N ILE A 8 -0.75 -4.99 4.68
CA ILE A 8 0.13 -4.16 3.86
C ILE A 8 -0.11 -4.54 2.41
N ASP A 9 -0.31 -3.54 1.54
CA ASP A 9 -0.45 -3.64 0.09
C ASP A 9 0.48 -2.60 -0.56
N MET A 10 1.38 -3.03 -1.45
CA MET A 10 2.35 -2.14 -2.07
C MET A 10 1.78 -1.44 -3.32
N ASP A 11 1.72 -0.12 -3.26
CA ASP A 11 1.19 0.70 -4.35
C ASP A 11 1.91 0.45 -5.68
N CYS A 12 1.14 0.24 -6.75
CA CYS A 12 1.67 0.19 -8.12
C CYS A 12 2.90 -0.75 -8.28
N PHE A 13 3.00 -1.83 -7.50
CA PHE A 13 4.22 -2.60 -7.26
C PHE A 13 5.06 -2.90 -8.51
N TYR A 14 4.43 -3.47 -9.55
CA TYR A 14 5.15 -3.82 -10.80
C TYR A 14 5.72 -2.58 -11.50
N ALA A 15 5.01 -1.45 -11.49
CA ALA A 15 5.51 -0.21 -12.08
C ALA A 15 6.69 0.35 -11.27
N GLN A 16 6.63 0.28 -9.94
CA GLN A 16 7.76 0.67 -9.08
C GLN A 16 8.99 -0.21 -9.29
N VAL A 17 8.81 -1.52 -9.51
CA VAL A 17 9.93 -2.43 -9.85
C VAL A 17 10.59 -2.03 -11.17
N GLU A 18 9.81 -1.71 -12.22
CA GLU A 18 10.36 -1.24 -13.49
C GLU A 18 11.06 0.12 -13.36
N GLN A 19 10.50 1.03 -12.55
CA GLN A 19 11.11 2.33 -12.22
C GLN A 19 12.42 2.18 -11.44
N ARG A 20 12.53 1.18 -10.55
CA ARG A 20 13.78 0.87 -9.86
C ARG A 20 14.86 0.34 -10.81
N LEU A 21 14.47 -0.47 -11.80
CA LEU A 21 15.38 -1.01 -12.82
C LEU A 21 15.86 0.06 -13.81
N CYS A 22 15.04 1.09 -14.06
CA CYS A 22 15.38 2.21 -14.92
C CYS A 22 15.04 3.54 -14.22
N PRO A 23 15.97 4.11 -13.43
CA PRO A 23 15.72 5.33 -12.65
C PRO A 23 15.29 6.54 -13.47
N ASP A 24 15.60 6.58 -14.77
CA ASP A 24 15.11 7.60 -15.70
C ASP A 24 13.57 7.63 -15.80
N LEU A 25 12.88 6.60 -15.31
CA LEU A 25 11.41 6.51 -15.28
C LEU A 25 10.78 7.09 -14.00
N TRP A 26 11.58 7.55 -13.03
CA TRP A 26 11.04 8.18 -11.82
C TRP A 26 10.27 9.47 -12.17
N GLY A 27 9.07 9.62 -11.61
CA GLY A 27 8.20 10.75 -11.92
C GLY A 27 7.58 10.71 -13.32
N LYS A 28 7.72 9.60 -14.06
CA LYS A 28 7.19 9.46 -15.43
C LYS A 28 6.05 8.45 -15.50
N PRO A 29 5.10 8.60 -16.45
CA PRO A 29 4.04 7.63 -16.65
C PRO A 29 4.60 6.27 -17.06
N VAL A 30 4.35 5.25 -16.24
CA VAL A 30 4.73 3.86 -16.48
C VAL A 30 3.49 2.96 -16.43
N ALA A 31 3.36 2.04 -17.37
CA ALA A 31 2.41 0.94 -17.31
C ALA A 31 3.11 -0.39 -17.62
N VAL A 32 2.72 -1.43 -16.91
CA VAL A 32 3.22 -2.80 -17.11
C VAL A 32 2.11 -3.63 -17.75
N VAL A 33 2.43 -4.32 -18.84
CA VAL A 33 1.49 -5.17 -19.58
C VAL A 33 1.92 -6.63 -19.56
N GLN A 34 0.93 -7.54 -19.61
CA GLN A 34 1.17 -8.94 -19.91
C GLN A 34 1.82 -9.11 -21.28
N ASN A 35 2.60 -10.18 -21.44
CA ASN A 35 3.20 -10.57 -22.71
C ASN A 35 2.14 -11.14 -23.68
N GLY A 36 1.25 -10.28 -24.15
CA GLY A 36 0.23 -10.57 -25.15
C GLY A 36 0.47 -9.75 -26.41
N VAL A 37 0.41 -10.41 -27.58
CA VAL A 37 0.52 -9.70 -28.87
C VAL A 37 -0.75 -8.90 -29.15
N PHE A 38 -1.90 -9.35 -28.64
CA PHE A 38 -3.18 -8.69 -28.84
C PHE A 38 -3.17 -7.29 -28.21
N ARG A 39 -3.32 -6.27 -29.06
CA ARG A 39 -3.50 -4.86 -28.69
C ARG A 39 -2.41 -4.29 -27.77
N GLY A 40 -1.19 -4.83 -27.86
CA GLY A 40 -0.06 -4.39 -27.04
C GLY A 40 -0.06 -4.91 -25.60
N GLY A 41 -0.92 -5.88 -25.28
CA GLY A 41 -1.01 -6.52 -23.96
C GLY A 41 -1.97 -5.79 -23.01
N GLY A 42 -2.62 -6.55 -22.13
CA GLY A 42 -3.48 -5.98 -21.08
C GLY A 42 -2.64 -5.39 -19.94
N ILE A 43 -2.99 -4.20 -19.47
CA ILE A 43 -2.31 -3.53 -18.35
C ILE A 43 -2.61 -4.26 -17.05
N ILE A 44 -1.54 -4.66 -16.35
CA ILE A 44 -1.59 -5.31 -15.03
C ILE A 44 -1.23 -4.37 -13.88
N ALA A 45 -0.41 -3.34 -14.15
CA ALA A 45 -0.07 -2.30 -13.19
C ALA A 45 0.21 -0.98 -13.92
N LEU A 46 0.01 0.14 -13.24
CA LEU A 46 0.35 1.46 -13.75
C LEU A 46 0.72 2.41 -12.61
N SER A 47 1.66 3.31 -12.85
CA SER A 47 2.09 4.37 -11.92
C SER A 47 0.99 5.42 -11.70
N TYR A 48 1.08 6.21 -10.64
CA TYR A 48 0.17 7.34 -10.39
C TYR A 48 0.20 8.37 -11.53
N GLU A 49 1.39 8.66 -12.07
CA GLU A 49 1.60 9.59 -13.18
C GLU A 49 0.86 9.16 -14.46
N ALA A 50 0.73 7.85 -14.68
CA ALA A 50 -0.07 7.30 -15.77
C ALA A 50 -1.58 7.41 -15.48
N ARG A 51 -1.99 7.20 -14.21
CA ARG A 51 -3.38 7.35 -13.77
C ARG A 51 -3.87 8.79 -13.96
N ASP A 52 -3.05 9.76 -13.61
CA ASP A 52 -3.34 11.20 -13.75
C ASP A 52 -3.52 11.60 -15.22
N LYS A 53 -2.86 10.89 -16.14
CA LYS A 53 -3.03 11.03 -17.59
C LYS A 53 -4.20 10.22 -18.16
N GLY A 54 -5.04 9.64 -17.31
CA GLY A 54 -6.27 8.97 -17.71
C GLY A 54 -6.08 7.52 -18.20
N VAL A 55 -4.90 6.93 -18.00
CA VAL A 55 -4.67 5.48 -18.16
C VAL A 55 -5.34 4.75 -16.99
N LYS A 56 -6.01 3.62 -17.27
CA LYS A 56 -6.74 2.86 -16.25
C LYS A 56 -6.35 1.38 -16.29
N ARG A 57 -6.50 0.69 -15.16
CA ARG A 57 -6.40 -0.79 -15.11
C ARG A 57 -7.42 -1.39 -16.08
N GLY A 58 -7.05 -2.50 -16.72
CA GLY A 58 -7.88 -3.18 -17.72
C GLY A 58 -7.82 -2.61 -19.14
N MET A 59 -7.19 -1.46 -19.36
CA MET A 59 -6.90 -0.98 -20.72
C MET A 59 -5.85 -1.86 -21.42
N PHE A 60 -5.91 -1.91 -22.74
CA PHE A 60 -4.83 -2.46 -23.55
C PHE A 60 -3.72 -1.42 -23.80
N GLY A 61 -2.50 -1.88 -24.06
CA GLY A 61 -1.35 -1.02 -24.34
C GLY A 61 -1.61 -0.03 -25.49
N ASP A 62 -2.31 -0.44 -26.55
CA ASP A 62 -2.65 0.44 -27.67
C ASP A 62 -3.60 1.60 -27.29
N GLU A 63 -4.53 1.36 -26.37
CA GLU A 63 -5.44 2.38 -25.82
C GLU A 63 -4.70 3.33 -24.89
N ALA A 64 -3.84 2.78 -24.05
CA ALA A 64 -3.09 3.55 -23.06
C ALA A 64 -2.10 4.51 -23.75
N THR A 65 -1.36 4.05 -24.75
CA THR A 65 -0.41 4.89 -25.51
C THR A 65 -1.13 5.98 -26.32
N LYS A 66 -2.38 5.76 -26.76
CA LYS A 66 -3.19 6.82 -27.40
C LYS A 66 -3.58 7.93 -26.42
N LYS A 67 -3.85 7.59 -25.16
CA LYS A 67 -4.19 8.56 -24.10
C LYS A 67 -2.97 9.29 -23.56
N CYS A 68 -1.86 8.56 -23.44
CA CYS A 68 -0.61 9.05 -22.88
C CYS A 68 0.51 8.72 -23.88
N PRO A 69 0.78 9.59 -24.87
CA PRO A 69 1.81 9.34 -25.88
C PRO A 69 3.23 9.18 -25.33
N ASP A 70 3.50 9.74 -24.15
CA ASP A 70 4.77 9.62 -23.44
C ASP A 70 4.78 8.47 -22.40
N LEU A 71 3.79 7.57 -22.45
CA LEU A 71 3.72 6.41 -21.57
C LEU A 71 4.88 5.44 -21.83
N HIS A 72 5.63 5.12 -20.78
CA HIS A 72 6.54 3.99 -20.82
C HIS A 72 5.75 2.70 -20.62
N LEU A 73 5.70 1.87 -21.67
CA LEU A 73 5.00 0.58 -21.64
C LEU A 73 5.99 -0.56 -21.44
N ALA A 74 6.15 -1.01 -20.20
CA ALA A 74 6.98 -2.15 -19.85
C ALA A 74 6.24 -3.47 -20.09
N LYS A 75 6.91 -4.44 -20.71
CA LYS A 75 6.35 -5.77 -20.97
C LYS A 75 6.95 -6.77 -19.99
N VAL A 76 6.10 -7.55 -19.33
CA VAL A 76 6.58 -8.70 -18.56
C VAL A 76 7.30 -9.66 -19.51
N PRO A 77 8.56 -10.07 -19.23
CA PRO A 77 9.30 -10.95 -20.13
C PRO A 77 8.66 -12.33 -20.24
N VAL A 78 8.99 -13.05 -21.31
CA VAL A 78 8.60 -14.46 -21.51
C VAL A 78 9.57 -15.34 -20.75
N GLY A 79 9.07 -16.31 -20.00
CA GLY A 79 9.88 -17.34 -19.38
C GLY A 79 10.36 -18.39 -20.38
N GLU A 80 11.02 -19.44 -19.88
CA GLU A 80 11.56 -20.55 -20.68
C GLU A 80 10.51 -21.25 -21.54
N HIS A 81 9.25 -21.22 -21.11
CA HIS A 81 8.11 -21.73 -21.86
C HIS A 81 7.30 -20.55 -22.39
N ALA A 82 6.99 -20.55 -23.70
CA ALA A 82 6.38 -19.43 -24.40
C ALA A 82 5.00 -19.00 -23.84
N ASP A 83 4.37 -19.85 -23.03
CA ASP A 83 3.09 -19.64 -22.34
C ASP A 83 3.23 -19.05 -20.93
N LYS A 84 4.45 -18.91 -20.39
CA LYS A 84 4.66 -18.43 -19.02
C LYS A 84 5.36 -17.07 -18.97
N ALA A 85 4.84 -16.19 -18.13
CA ALA A 85 5.49 -14.94 -17.77
C ALA A 85 6.71 -15.19 -16.88
N ASP A 86 7.82 -14.52 -17.17
CA ASP A 86 8.96 -14.44 -16.25
C ASP A 86 8.68 -13.34 -15.21
N LEU A 87 8.42 -13.77 -13.98
CA LEU A 87 8.15 -12.90 -12.84
C LEU A 87 9.34 -12.77 -11.90
N THR A 88 10.54 -13.22 -12.30
CA THR A 88 11.72 -13.32 -11.42
C THR A 88 12.05 -11.98 -10.77
N ARG A 89 12.18 -10.90 -11.57
CA ARG A 89 12.48 -9.54 -11.04
C ARG A 89 11.46 -9.04 -10.02
N TYR A 90 10.17 -9.34 -10.22
CA TYR A 90 9.11 -8.91 -9.31
C TYR A 90 9.13 -9.75 -8.03
N ARG A 91 9.43 -11.05 -8.14
CA ARG A 91 9.57 -11.96 -6.99
C ARG A 91 10.80 -11.63 -6.15
N GLU A 92 11.90 -11.25 -6.77
CA GLU A 92 13.12 -10.80 -6.08
C GLU A 92 12.85 -9.51 -5.31
N ALA A 93 12.29 -8.49 -5.97
CA ALA A 93 11.92 -7.24 -5.30
C ALA A 93 10.92 -7.46 -4.15
N SER A 94 9.96 -8.36 -4.34
CA SER A 94 9.02 -8.77 -3.30
C SER A 94 9.77 -9.42 -2.12
N GLY A 95 10.68 -10.35 -2.40
CA GLY A 95 11.50 -11.00 -1.38
C GLY A 95 12.29 -10.01 -0.52
N GLU A 96 12.82 -8.94 -1.11
CA GLU A 96 13.51 -7.87 -0.37
C GLU A 96 12.57 -7.14 0.59
N VAL A 97 11.36 -6.79 0.16
CA VAL A 97 10.36 -6.13 1.03
C VAL A 97 9.93 -7.07 2.16
N PHE A 98 9.62 -8.32 1.83
CA PHE A 98 9.25 -9.32 2.84
C PHE A 98 10.39 -9.58 3.82
N ALA A 99 11.65 -9.56 3.38
CA ALA A 99 12.78 -9.67 4.29
C ALA A 99 12.81 -8.53 5.32
N VAL A 100 12.47 -7.30 4.93
CA VAL A 100 12.30 -6.19 5.88
C VAL A 100 11.15 -6.48 6.83
N LEU A 101 9.97 -6.86 6.33
CA LEU A 101 8.80 -7.14 7.16
C LEU A 101 9.06 -8.25 8.19
N PHE A 102 9.69 -9.35 7.80
CA PHE A 102 10.01 -10.47 8.69
C PHE A 102 11.04 -10.12 9.78
N ASN A 103 11.87 -9.10 9.55
CA ASN A 103 12.94 -8.71 10.48
C ASN A 103 12.66 -7.35 11.16
N PHE A 104 11.49 -6.76 10.95
CA PHE A 104 11.17 -5.43 11.47
C PHE A 104 11.07 -5.43 13.00
N ASP A 105 10.34 -6.40 13.56
CA ASP A 105 10.20 -6.61 14.99
C ASP A 105 9.78 -8.07 15.25
N GLU A 106 10.42 -8.74 16.22
CA GLU A 106 10.17 -10.15 16.54
C GLU A 106 8.75 -10.44 17.08
N ARG A 107 8.06 -9.41 17.56
CA ARG A 107 6.68 -9.49 18.08
C ARG A 107 5.64 -9.49 16.95
N ILE A 108 6.03 -9.19 15.71
CA ILE A 108 5.13 -9.15 14.57
C ILE A 108 5.17 -10.50 13.86
N VAL A 109 3.99 -11.12 13.69
CA VAL A 109 3.86 -12.32 12.85
C VAL A 109 3.42 -11.91 11.45
N VAL A 110 4.20 -12.27 10.43
CA VAL A 110 3.95 -11.91 9.04
C VAL A 110 3.47 -13.12 8.25
N GLU A 111 2.34 -12.99 7.56
CA GLU A 111 1.82 -13.96 6.59
C GLU A 111 1.75 -13.32 5.20
N ARG A 112 2.43 -13.94 4.23
CA ARG A 112 2.42 -13.47 2.84
C ARG A 112 1.10 -13.85 2.15
N ALA A 113 0.35 -12.85 1.68
CA ALA A 113 -0.89 -13.04 0.94
C ALA A 113 -0.66 -13.11 -0.59
N SER A 114 0.21 -12.25 -1.12
CA SER A 114 0.50 -12.19 -2.56
C SER A 114 1.97 -11.78 -2.84
N ILE A 115 2.26 -11.30 -4.05
CA ILE A 115 3.58 -10.75 -4.37
C ILE A 115 3.81 -9.39 -3.72
N ASP A 116 2.75 -8.63 -3.53
CA ASP A 116 2.73 -7.27 -2.99
C ASP A 116 1.93 -7.09 -1.71
N GLU A 117 1.27 -8.15 -1.22
CA GLU A 117 0.40 -8.08 -0.06
C GLU A 117 0.83 -9.01 1.09
N ALA A 118 0.72 -8.51 2.33
CA ALA A 118 1.04 -9.24 3.55
C ALA A 118 0.06 -8.93 4.69
N PHE A 119 -0.35 -9.94 5.45
CA PHE A 119 -1.02 -9.77 6.74
C PHE A 119 0.02 -9.73 7.86
N LEU A 120 -0.10 -8.77 8.76
CA LEU A 120 0.73 -8.62 9.94
C LEU A 120 -0.15 -8.74 11.18
N ASP A 121 0.12 -9.73 12.04
CA ASP A 121 -0.43 -9.74 13.40
C ASP A 121 0.45 -8.84 14.28
N LEU A 122 -0.11 -7.70 14.66
CA LEU A 122 0.54 -6.66 15.47
C LEU A 122 0.16 -6.76 16.95
N THR A 123 -0.64 -7.76 17.33
CA THR A 123 -1.27 -7.82 18.67
C THR A 123 -0.24 -7.71 19.79
N GLN A 124 0.85 -8.48 19.72
CA GLN A 124 1.87 -8.48 20.76
C GLN A 124 2.66 -7.16 20.80
N MET A 125 2.97 -6.57 19.64
CA MET A 125 3.64 -5.27 19.59
C MET A 125 2.78 -4.18 20.23
N VAL A 126 1.51 -4.09 19.83
CA VAL A 126 0.59 -3.07 20.35
C VAL A 126 0.38 -3.26 21.85
N ASP A 127 0.16 -4.49 22.31
CA ASP A 127 -0.01 -4.80 23.74
C ASP A 127 1.23 -4.42 24.59
N SER A 128 2.44 -4.54 24.03
CA SER A 128 3.68 -4.07 24.68
C SER A 128 3.70 -2.54 24.79
N ILE A 129 3.43 -1.83 23.69
CA ILE A 129 3.43 -0.37 23.63
C ILE A 129 2.42 0.21 24.64
N LEU A 130 1.20 -0.34 24.66
CA LEU A 130 0.13 0.13 25.55
C LEU A 130 0.42 -0.10 27.04
N ARG A 131 1.28 -1.07 27.39
CA ARG A 131 1.69 -1.32 28.78
C ARG A 131 2.87 -0.47 29.23
N GLU A 132 3.72 -0.07 28.29
CA GLU A 132 4.96 0.65 28.57
C GLU A 132 4.77 2.17 28.53
N ASP A 133 3.69 2.64 27.90
CA ASP A 133 3.45 4.05 27.63
C ASP A 133 2.01 4.46 27.89
N ASP A 134 1.76 4.92 29.12
CA ASP A 134 0.45 5.38 29.58
C ASP A 134 -0.05 6.63 28.82
N ASP A 135 0.86 7.42 28.25
CA ASP A 135 0.58 8.70 27.57
C ASP A 135 0.61 8.56 26.03
N VAL A 136 0.62 7.33 25.51
CA VAL A 136 0.76 7.06 24.07
C VAL A 136 -0.24 7.83 23.20
N VAL A 137 -1.50 7.92 23.64
CA VAL A 137 -2.56 8.62 22.89
C VAL A 137 -2.28 10.12 22.81
N ASP A 138 -1.89 10.73 23.93
CA ASP A 138 -1.59 12.16 23.99
C ASP A 138 -0.41 12.48 23.08
N ARG A 139 0.65 11.67 23.11
CA ARG A 139 1.79 11.81 22.21
C ARG A 139 1.41 11.66 20.73
N LEU A 140 0.61 10.64 20.39
CA LEU A 140 0.17 10.42 19.01
C LEU A 140 -0.73 11.55 18.51
N MET A 141 -1.55 12.14 19.38
CA MET A 141 -2.37 13.32 19.05
C MET A 141 -1.51 14.56 18.81
N GLU A 142 -0.54 14.84 19.68
CA GLU A 142 0.34 16.00 19.54
C GLU A 142 1.19 15.94 18.26
N GLY A 143 1.63 14.74 17.86
CA GLY A 143 2.42 14.51 16.66
C GLY A 143 1.65 13.99 15.44
N ALA A 144 0.32 14.00 15.45
CA ALA A 144 -0.49 13.30 14.45
C ALA A 144 -0.17 13.71 13.01
N GLU A 145 0.00 15.01 12.75
CA GLU A 145 0.31 15.52 11.41
C GLU A 145 1.71 15.09 10.92
N GLU A 146 2.66 14.89 11.85
CA GLU A 146 4.02 14.45 11.54
C GLU A 146 4.10 12.93 11.34
N PHE A 147 3.47 12.17 12.23
CA PHE A 147 3.51 10.71 12.19
C PHE A 147 2.63 10.12 11.09
N PHE A 148 1.52 10.79 10.76
CA PHE A 148 0.46 10.24 9.92
C PHE A 148 0.03 11.20 8.79
N PRO A 149 0.96 11.79 8.03
CA PRO A 149 0.66 12.86 7.07
C PRO A 149 -0.25 12.40 5.91
N THR A 150 -0.26 11.10 5.63
CA THR A 150 -1.05 10.50 4.54
C THR A 150 -2.12 9.54 5.03
N THR A 151 -2.30 9.40 6.35
CA THR A 151 -3.25 8.45 6.93
C THR A 151 -4.68 8.91 6.71
N HIS A 152 -5.57 7.96 6.47
CA HIS A 152 -6.99 8.20 6.35
C HIS A 152 -7.74 7.12 7.11
N ILE A 153 -8.64 7.54 8.00
CA ILE A 153 -9.51 6.64 8.76
C ILE A 153 -10.87 6.59 8.07
N SER A 154 -11.19 5.43 7.50
CA SER A 154 -12.50 5.18 6.90
C SER A 154 -13.46 4.62 7.96
N THR A 155 -14.36 5.46 8.46
CA THR A 155 -15.39 5.08 9.45
C THR A 155 -16.74 4.77 8.82
N GLY A 156 -16.89 5.02 7.51
CA GLY A 156 -18.18 5.00 6.82
C GLY A 156 -19.01 6.27 7.05
N LYS A 157 -18.53 7.19 7.90
CA LYS A 157 -19.11 8.52 8.17
C LYS A 157 -18.11 9.65 7.89
N ASP A 158 -16.99 9.34 7.28
CA ASP A 158 -15.81 10.18 7.07
C ASP A 158 -15.91 11.11 5.84
N LYS A 159 -17.02 11.03 5.10
CA LYS A 159 -17.34 12.00 4.04
C LYS A 159 -18.03 13.23 4.63
N SER A 160 -17.53 14.41 4.29
CA SER A 160 -18.25 15.66 4.53
C SER A 160 -19.53 15.76 3.67
N ASP A 161 -20.39 16.72 4.00
CA ASP A 161 -21.60 17.04 3.21
C ASP A 161 -21.31 17.35 1.74
N ASN A 162 -20.07 17.74 1.41
CA ASN A 162 -19.61 18.00 0.04
C ASN A 162 -18.96 16.77 -0.63
N GLU A 163 -19.11 15.57 -0.06
CA GLU A 163 -18.45 14.31 -0.46
C GLU A 163 -16.92 14.33 -0.42
N GLU A 164 -16.33 15.37 0.17
CA GLU A 164 -14.89 15.50 0.32
C GLU A 164 -14.42 14.85 1.63
N TYR A 165 -13.29 14.17 1.58
CA TYR A 165 -12.67 13.51 2.74
C TYR A 165 -11.74 14.47 3.48
N ASP A 166 -12.05 14.76 4.74
CA ASP A 166 -11.15 15.50 5.63
C ASP A 166 -10.31 14.52 6.45
N ARG A 167 -9.11 14.21 5.94
CA ARG A 167 -8.21 13.20 6.51
C ARG A 167 -7.68 13.59 7.88
N SER A 168 -7.24 14.84 8.03
CA SER A 168 -6.65 15.33 9.28
C SER A 168 -7.71 15.38 10.38
N ARG A 169 -8.88 15.96 10.09
CA ARG A 169 -9.98 15.98 11.06
C ARG A 169 -10.43 14.58 11.44
N GLY A 170 -10.63 13.69 10.46
CA GLY A 170 -11.05 12.31 10.72
C GLY A 170 -10.07 11.53 11.58
N LEU A 171 -8.77 11.72 11.37
CA LEU A 171 -7.72 11.11 12.20
C LEU A 171 -7.76 11.66 13.63
N MET A 172 -7.84 12.98 13.81
CA MET A 172 -7.85 13.61 15.13
C MET A 172 -9.11 13.26 15.93
N GLU A 173 -10.27 13.23 15.28
CA GLU A 173 -11.53 12.79 15.89
C GLU A 173 -11.46 11.34 16.34
N TRP A 174 -10.86 10.45 15.54
CA TRP A 174 -10.70 9.04 15.90
C TRP A 174 -9.72 8.85 17.05
N LEU A 175 -8.55 9.51 17.02
CA LEU A 175 -7.56 9.44 18.10
C LEU A 175 -8.11 9.97 19.43
N GLY A 176 -8.77 11.13 19.40
CA GLY A 176 -9.27 11.80 20.60
C GLY A 176 -10.46 11.12 21.26
N ASN A 177 -11.33 10.48 20.46
CA ASN A 177 -12.58 9.90 20.95
C ASN A 177 -12.50 8.37 21.00
N GLU A 178 -12.49 7.72 19.84
CA GLU A 178 -12.64 6.26 19.72
C GLU A 178 -11.45 5.52 20.29
N CYS A 179 -10.22 5.89 19.88
CA CYS A 179 -9.00 5.26 20.37
C CYS A 179 -8.85 5.39 21.89
N ARG A 180 -9.10 6.58 22.43
CA ARG A 180 -9.06 6.81 23.88
C ARG A 180 -10.11 5.98 24.62
N ASN A 181 -11.33 5.90 24.10
CA ASN A 181 -12.41 5.11 24.70
C ASN A 181 -12.07 3.60 24.72
N ASP A 182 -11.55 3.06 23.62
CA ASP A 182 -11.16 1.65 23.52
C ASP A 182 -10.08 1.30 24.56
N LEU A 183 -9.09 2.19 24.74
CA LEU A 183 -8.02 1.99 25.71
C LEU A 183 -8.50 2.08 27.16
N MET A 184 -9.42 3.00 27.47
CA MET A 184 -10.01 3.09 28.82
C MET A 184 -10.84 1.84 29.19
N GLN A 185 -11.48 1.19 28.22
CA GLN A 185 -12.24 -0.05 28.46
C GLN A 185 -11.32 -1.23 28.81
N VAL A 186 -10.07 -1.23 28.35
CA VAL A 186 -9.07 -2.28 28.65
C VAL A 186 -8.44 -2.09 30.04
N GLY A 187 -8.31 -0.84 30.54
CA GLY A 187 -7.73 -0.53 31.84
C GLY A 187 -8.64 -0.76 33.07
N GLY A 188 -9.93 -1.02 32.86
CA GLY A 188 -10.93 -1.15 33.94
C GLY A 188 -11.08 -2.55 34.56
N SER A 189 -10.22 -3.52 34.22
CA SER A 189 -10.26 -4.89 34.76
C SER A 189 -8.90 -5.27 35.37
N CYS A 190 -8.61 -4.71 36.55
CA CYS A 190 -7.65 -5.26 37.52
C CYS A 190 -8.24 -5.10 38.93
#